data_AF-A0A5P0YYM9-F1
#
_entry.id   AF-A0A5P0YYM9-F1
#
_cell.length_a   1.000
_cell.length_b   1.000
_cell.length_c   1.000
_cell.angle_alpha   90.00
_cell.angle_beta   90.00
_cell.angle_gamma   90.00
#
_symmetry.space_group_name_H-M   'P 1'
#
loop_
_entity.id
_entity.type
_entity.pdbx_description
1 polymer ?
#
loop_
_entity_poly.entity_id
_entity_poly.type
_entity_poly.pdbx_seq_one_letter_code
_entity_poly.pdbx_strand_id
1 'polypeptide(L)' 'MDYVIRRVRADEWRELRALRLAALADPVADVAFGETYAAAAGSPDEVWRQRALDGAESARSATFVG' A
#
# COMPACT_ATOMS: atom_id res chain seq x y z
N MET A 1 -1.71 -8.80 -22.34
CA MET A 1 -1.06 -8.75 -21.02
C MET A 1 -2.18 -8.75 -20.02
N ASP A 2 -2.29 -9.83 -19.25
CA ASP A 2 -3.40 -9.99 -18.32
C ASP A 2 -2.91 -9.55 -16.94
N TYR A 3 -3.60 -8.56 -16.36
CA TYR A 3 -3.34 -8.09 -14.99
C TYR A 3 -4.21 -8.87 -14.02
N VAL A 4 -3.63 -9.38 -12.94
CA VAL A 4 -4.36 -10.12 -11.90
C VAL A 4 -4.47 -9.25 -10.66
N ILE A 5 -5.59 -8.53 -10.57
CA ILE A 5 -5.91 -7.71 -9.39
C ILE A 5 -6.63 -8.60 -8.37
N ARG A 6 -6.12 -8.62 -7.14
CA ARG A 6 -6.68 -9.41 -6.04
C ARG A 6 -6.46 -8.74 -4.69
N ARG A 7 -7.21 -9.19 -3.69
CA ARG A 7 -6.99 -8.75 -2.31
C ARG A 7 -5.57 -9.09 -1.87
N VAL A 8 -4.94 -8.17 -1.16
CA VAL A 8 -3.62 -8.35 -0.55
C VAL A 8 -3.68 -9.43 0.53
N ARG A 9 -2.62 -10.20 0.68
CA ARG A 9 -2.39 -11.13 1.81
C ARG A 9 -1.54 -10.46 2.87
N ALA A 10 -1.64 -10.94 4.11
CA ALA A 10 -0.92 -10.33 5.24
C ALA A 10 0.62 -10.31 5.06
N ASP A 11 1.18 -11.28 4.34
CA ASP A 11 2.61 -11.40 4.05
C ASP A 11 3.07 -10.55 2.86
N GLU A 12 2.16 -9.98 2.08
CA GLU A 12 2.42 -9.18 0.87
C GLU A 12 2.63 -7.69 1.18
N TRP A 13 3.01 -7.37 2.41
CA TRP A 13 3.26 -6.00 2.86
C TRP A 13 4.34 -5.27 2.05
N ARG A 14 5.30 -6.01 1.47
CA ARG A 14 6.35 -5.43 0.60
C ARG A 14 5.79 -4.93 -0.72
N GLU A 15 4.88 -5.68 -1.33
CA GLU A 15 4.20 -5.31 -2.59
C GLU A 15 3.29 -4.10 -2.34
N LEU A 16 2.52 -4.13 -1.25
CA LEU A 16 1.72 -2.99 -0.80
C LEU A 16 2.57 -1.73 -0.58
N ARG A 17 3.72 -1.86 0.09
CA ARG A 17 4.66 -0.75 0.31
C ARG A 17 5.18 -0.20 -1.02
N ALA A 18 5.65 -1.07 -1.90
CA ALA A 18 6.19 -0.67 -3.20
C ALA A 18 5.13 0.09 -4.03
N LEU A 19 3.90 -0.42 -4.08
CA LEU A 19 2.80 0.23 -4.80
C LEU A 19 2.47 1.60 -4.21
N ARG A 20 2.40 1.72 -2.88
CA ARG A 20 2.16 3.01 -2.21
C ARG A 20 3.29 4.00 -2.48
N LEU A 21 4.54 3.58 -2.38
CA LEU A 21 5.69 4.45 -2.64
C LEU A 21 5.74 4.90 -4.10
N ALA A 22 5.40 4.04 -5.04
CA ALA A 22 5.27 4.42 -6.45
C ALA A 22 4.19 5.49 -6.65
N ALA A 23 3.02 5.35 -6.01
CA ALA A 23 1.95 6.35 -6.07
C ALA A 23 2.35 7.70 -5.45
N LEU A 24 3.09 7.67 -4.33
CA LEU A 24 3.57 8.87 -3.64
C LEU A 24 4.75 9.56 -4.33
N ALA A 25 5.42 8.88 -5.27
CA ALA A 25 6.49 9.46 -6.06
C ALA A 25 5.98 10.28 -7.26
N ASP A 26 4.67 10.26 -7.52
CA ASP A 26 4.06 11.06 -8.58
C ASP A 26 4.22 12.57 -8.29
N PRO A 27 4.60 13.40 -9.28
CA PRO A 27 4.78 14.84 -9.09
C PRO A 27 3.55 15.59 -8.56
N VAL A 28 2.34 15.07 -8.78
CA VAL A 28 1.07 15.67 -8.29
C VAL A 28 0.45 14.84 -7.15
N ALA A 29 1.22 13.98 -6.48
CA ALA A 29 0.74 13.15 -5.38
C ALA A 29 0.15 13.98 -4.22
N ASP A 30 0.61 15.21 -4.03
CA ASP A 30 0.15 16.13 -2.99
C ASP A 30 -1.33 16.52 -3.11
N VAL A 31 -1.91 16.47 -4.31
CA VAL A 31 -3.33 16.74 -4.53
C VAL A 31 -4.25 15.57 -4.17
N ALA A 32 -3.70 14.34 -4.16
CA ALA A 32 -4.48 13.10 -4.02
C ALA A 32 -4.22 12.38 -2.68
N PHE A 33 -3.05 12.61 -2.06
CA PHE A 33 -2.62 11.91 -0.86
C PHE A 33 -2.26 12.88 0.27
N GLY A 34 -2.75 12.58 1.47
CA GLY A 34 -2.36 13.28 2.70
C GLY A 34 -1.05 12.76 3.33
N GLU A 35 -0.32 11.87 2.66
CA GLU A 35 0.93 11.26 3.13
C GLU A 35 2.03 11.60 2.12
N THR A 36 3.23 11.95 2.57
CA THR A 36 4.36 12.22 1.67
C THR A 36 5.19 10.97 1.43
N TYR A 37 5.89 10.91 0.29
CA TYR A 37 6.83 9.82 0.00
C TYR A 37 7.84 9.63 1.14
N ALA A 38 8.44 10.71 1.63
CA ALA A 38 9.46 10.64 2.69
C ALA A 38 8.90 10.04 3.98
N ALA A 39 7.69 10.42 4.39
CA ALA A 39 7.02 9.88 5.57
C ALA A 39 6.71 8.38 5.41
N ALA A 40 6.18 7.97 4.25
CA ALA A 40 5.89 6.58 3.96
C ALA A 40 7.18 5.74 3.87
N ALA A 41 8.21 6.24 3.19
CA ALA A 41 9.48 5.54 2.99
C ALA A 41 10.23 5.32 4.32
N GLY A 42 10.15 6.28 5.24
CA GLY A 42 10.72 6.21 6.59
C GLY A 42 9.88 5.41 7.59
N SER A 43 8.68 4.95 7.22
CA SER A 43 7.85 4.15 8.12
C SER A 43 8.47 2.76 8.37
N PRO A 44 8.50 2.27 9.63
CA PRO A 44 8.99 0.93 9.94
C PRO A 44 8.22 -0.17 9.22
N ASP A 45 8.87 -1.31 8.97
CA ASP A 45 8.24 -2.47 8.32
C ASP A 45 6.98 -2.97 9.07
N GLU A 46 6.93 -2.82 10.40
CA GLU A 46 5.76 -3.20 11.21
C GLU A 46 4.49 -2.44 10.79
N VAL A 47 4.62 -1.17 10.42
CA VAL A 47 3.49 -0.37 9.93
C VAL A 47 2.94 -0.96 8.63
N TRP A 48 3.81 -1.44 7.75
CA TRP A 48 3.42 -2.05 6.49
C TRP A 48 2.81 -3.44 6.70
N ARG A 49 3.36 -4.24 7.62
CA ARG A 49 2.77 -5.53 8.03
C ARG A 49 1.37 -5.35 8.57
N GLN A 50 1.16 -4.41 9.48
CA GLN A 50 -0.17 -4.13 10.03
C GLN A 50 -1.14 -3.66 8.94
N ARG A 51 -0.73 -2.75 8.06
CA ARG A 51 -1.57 -2.29 6.93
C ARG A 51 -1.96 -3.44 5.99
N ALA A 52 -1.06 -4.39 5.72
CA ALA A 52 -1.36 -5.55 4.89
C ALA A 52 -2.32 -6.53 5.59
N LEU A 53 -2.14 -6.76 6.89
CA LEU A 53 -3.05 -7.57 7.71
C LEU A 53 -4.46 -6.97 7.72
N ASP A 54 -4.58 -5.68 8.02
CA ASP A 54 -5.87 -4.96 8.02
C ASP A 54 -6.53 -5.02 6.64
N GLY A 55 -5.72 -4.84 5.58
CA GLY A 55 -6.17 -4.94 4.20
C GLY A 55 -6.62 -6.35 3.79
N ALA A 56 -6.06 -7.39 4.39
CA ALA A 56 -6.37 -8.80 4.13
C ALA A 56 -7.58 -9.32 4.92
N GLU A 57 -7.80 -8.83 6.15
CA GLU A 57 -8.75 -9.43 7.09
C GLU A 57 -9.99 -8.57 7.34
N SER A 58 -9.95 -7.26 7.08
CA SER A 58 -11.09 -6.38 7.34
C SER A 58 -12.36 -6.81 6.58
N ALA A 59 -13.49 -6.87 7.27
CA ALA A 59 -14.80 -7.11 6.67
C ALA A 59 -15.42 -5.85 6.03
N ARG A 60 -14.85 -4.66 6.31
CA ARG A 60 -15.41 -3.35 5.89
C ARG A 60 -14.59 -2.67 4.81
N SER A 61 -13.35 -3.10 4.61
CA SER A 61 -12.41 -2.52 3.65
C SER A 61 -11.48 -3.63 3.13
N ALA A 62 -11.03 -3.49 1.89
CA ALA A 62 -10.06 -4.39 1.29
C ALA A 62 -9.01 -3.59 0.54
N THR A 63 -7.76 -4.03 0.63
CA THR A 63 -6.65 -3.48 -0.14
C THR A 63 -6.33 -4.47 -1.26
N PHE A 64 -6.04 -3.95 -2.46
CA PHE A 64 -5.75 -4.77 -3.63
C PHE A 64 -4.33 -4.52 -4.13
N VAL A 65 -3.73 -5.59 -4.67
CA VAL A 65 -2.45 -5.59 -5.39
C VAL A 65 -2.64 -6.35 -6.72
N GLY A 66 -1.86 -6.02 -7.75
CA GLY A 66 -1.97 -6.64 -9.08
C GLY A 66 -1.02 -6.05 -10.10
#